data_AF-A0A9P9CA03-F1
#
_entry.id   AF-A0A9P9CA03-F1
#
_cell.length_a   1.000
_cell.length_b   1.000
_cell.length_c   1.000
_cell.angle_alpha   90.00
_cell.angle_beta   90.00
_cell.angle_gamma   90.00
#
_symmetry.space_group_name_H-M   'P 1'
#
loop_
_entity.id
_entity.type
_entity.pdbx_description
1 polymer ?
#
loop_
_entity_poly.entity_id
_entity_poly.type
_entity_poly.pdbx_seq_one_letter_code
_entity_poly.pdbx_strand_id
1 'polypeptide(L)'
;DWPDNESLMDHCGPEWQDFVNLLPCPSLTRSDGSLNMSHMPIASTAKFEPQPSISYVCITLDIQTKGTVRLRMDVLYTISIMQYASNLPDGTKGGAVWDVFMRQDVPKLRKFMRQSKALRTGKTKDPITEQSHYISSDLICALHDSKGIRPY
;
A
#
# COMPACT_ATOMS: atom_id res chain seq x y z
N ASP A 1 -1.49 12.65 3.59
CA ASP A 1 -2.89 12.22 3.61
C ASP A 1 -3.74 13.43 3.94
N TRP A 2 -4.77 13.70 3.15
CA TRP A 2 -5.67 14.83 3.34
C TRP A 2 -7.07 14.40 2.87
N PRO A 3 -8.15 14.62 3.63
CA PRO A 3 -8.20 15.23 4.97
C PRO A 3 -7.46 14.41 6.03
N ASP A 4 -7.10 15.04 7.15
CA ASP A 4 -6.61 14.31 8.32
C ASP A 4 -7.73 13.40 8.86
N ASN A 5 -7.38 12.24 9.42
CA ASN A 5 -8.36 11.20 9.79
C ASN A 5 -9.45 11.70 10.76
N GLU A 6 -9.07 12.54 11.73
CA GLU A 6 -10.01 13.20 12.66
C GLU A 6 -10.94 14.17 11.91
N SER A 7 -10.42 14.86 10.90
CA SER A 7 -11.20 15.76 10.06
C SER A 7 -12.22 15.03 9.19
N LEU A 8 -11.95 13.81 8.77
CA LEU A 8 -12.79 13.10 7.79
C LEU A 8 -14.09 12.57 8.41
N MET A 9 -14.01 11.99 9.61
CA MET A 9 -15.20 11.57 10.36
C MET A 9 -16.03 12.76 10.83
N ASP A 10 -15.37 13.83 11.29
CA ASP A 10 -16.06 14.98 11.87
C ASP A 10 -16.66 15.93 10.83
N HIS A 11 -16.03 16.07 9.65
CA HIS A 11 -16.47 17.02 8.62
C HIS A 11 -17.27 16.39 7.47
N CYS A 12 -17.16 15.08 7.24
CA CYS A 12 -17.76 14.39 6.09
C CYS A 12 -18.63 13.19 6.54
N GLY A 13 -19.45 13.37 7.58
CA GLY A 13 -20.23 12.29 8.20
C GLY A 13 -21.07 11.43 7.23
N PRO A 14 -21.85 12.00 6.30
CA PRO A 14 -22.59 11.23 5.30
C PRO A 14 -21.67 10.47 4.33
N GLU A 15 -20.65 11.13 3.79
CA GLU A 15 -19.70 10.54 2.83
C GLU A 15 -18.86 9.43 3.49
N TRP A 16 -18.56 9.58 4.78
CA TRP A 16 -17.91 8.56 5.60
C TRP A 16 -18.78 7.31 5.72
N GLN A 17 -20.07 7.47 6.02
CA GLN A 17 -20.98 6.34 6.15
C GLN A 17 -21.15 5.61 4.81
N ASP A 18 -21.21 6.35 3.70
CA ASP A 18 -21.25 5.77 2.36
C ASP A 18 -19.96 4.99 2.05
N PHE A 19 -18.79 5.52 2.39
CA PHE A 19 -17.53 4.80 2.24
C PHE A 19 -17.50 3.49 3.06
N VAL A 20 -17.92 3.54 4.34
CA VAL A 20 -18.01 2.34 5.19
C VAL A 20 -18.97 1.31 4.62
N ASN A 21 -20.06 1.75 4.00
CA ASN A 21 -21.03 0.87 3.34
C ASN A 21 -20.50 0.27 2.03
N LEU A 22 -19.54 0.92 1.37
CA LEU A 22 -18.86 0.41 0.17
C LEU A 22 -17.77 -0.63 0.46
N LEU A 23 -17.35 -0.79 1.72
CA LEU A 23 -16.30 -1.74 2.06
C LEU A 23 -16.71 -3.18 1.68
N PRO A 24 -15.89 -3.90 0.89
CA PRO A 24 -16.18 -5.29 0.54
C PRO A 24 -16.03 -6.17 1.78
N CYS A 25 -16.69 -7.33 1.81
CA CYS A 25 -16.57 -8.30 2.92
C CYS A 25 -16.76 -7.66 4.31
N PRO A 26 -17.93 -7.05 4.60
CA PRO A 26 -18.15 -6.20 5.78
C PRO A 26 -17.82 -6.88 7.12
N SER A 27 -17.97 -8.20 7.22
CA SER A 27 -17.60 -8.97 8.41
C SER A 27 -16.11 -8.87 8.76
N LEU A 28 -15.24 -8.64 7.78
CA LEU A 28 -13.79 -8.53 7.97
C LEU A 28 -13.31 -7.07 8.01
N THR A 29 -13.97 -6.19 7.26
CA THR A 29 -13.40 -4.89 6.85
C THR A 29 -13.99 -3.70 7.60
N ARG A 30 -15.25 -3.80 8.02
CA ARG A 30 -15.87 -2.77 8.84
C ARG A 30 -15.37 -2.88 10.27
N SER A 31 -15.39 -1.77 11.00
CA SER A 31 -15.10 -1.76 12.42
C SER A 31 -16.05 -2.69 13.16
N ASP A 32 -17.36 -2.65 12.91
CA ASP A 32 -18.37 -3.54 13.51
C ASP A 32 -18.37 -4.99 12.99
N GLY A 33 -17.41 -5.37 12.14
CA GLY A 33 -17.31 -6.70 11.54
C GLY A 33 -16.96 -7.80 12.55
N SER A 34 -17.69 -8.92 12.52
CA SER A 34 -17.49 -10.05 13.45
C SER A 34 -16.14 -10.75 13.34
N LEU A 35 -15.46 -10.63 12.20
CA LEU A 35 -14.12 -11.18 11.95
C LEU A 35 -13.03 -10.10 12.03
N ASN A 36 -13.39 -8.84 12.30
CA ASN A 36 -12.41 -7.78 12.51
C ASN A 36 -11.85 -7.88 13.93
N MET A 37 -10.56 -8.17 14.02
CA MET A 37 -9.86 -8.36 15.30
C MET A 37 -9.41 -7.05 15.94
N SER A 38 -9.76 -5.88 15.40
CA SER A 38 -9.40 -4.59 16.01
C SER A 38 -9.94 -4.40 17.43
N HIS A 39 -11.02 -5.12 17.78
CA HIS A 39 -11.63 -5.09 19.12
C HIS A 39 -10.96 -6.02 20.13
N MET A 40 -10.04 -6.88 19.69
CA MET A 40 -9.38 -7.83 20.58
C MET A 40 -8.32 -7.11 21.40
N PRO A 41 -8.32 -7.24 22.74
CA PRO A 41 -7.24 -6.70 23.57
C PRO A 41 -5.98 -7.55 23.35
N ILE A 42 -5.16 -7.17 22.35
CA ILE A 42 -3.85 -7.77 22.12
C ILE A 42 -2.87 -7.16 23.13
N ALA A 43 -2.05 -8.01 23.76
CA ALA A 43 -1.13 -7.69 24.85
C ALA A 43 -0.01 -6.66 24.53
N SER A 44 -0.02 -6.01 23.37
CA SER A 44 1.00 -5.04 22.93
C SER A 44 0.38 -3.68 22.60
N THR A 45 0.16 -2.88 23.65
CA THR A 45 0.29 -1.40 23.75
C THR A 45 -0.14 -0.42 22.63
N ALA A 46 -0.75 -0.83 21.53
CA ALA A 46 -1.28 0.11 20.54
C ALA A 46 -2.76 -0.17 20.29
N LYS A 47 -3.62 0.79 20.62
CA LYS A 47 -4.98 0.83 20.08
C LYS A 47 -4.85 0.93 18.56
N PHE A 48 -5.05 -0.18 17.87
CA PHE A 48 -5.10 -0.20 16.41
C PHE A 48 -6.53 0.07 16.00
N GLU A 49 -6.92 1.35 16.04
CA GLU A 49 -8.12 1.78 15.32
C GLU A 49 -7.80 1.71 13.81
N PRO A 50 -8.68 1.09 12.99
CA PRO A 50 -8.55 1.15 11.54
C PRO A 50 -8.53 2.62 11.13
N GLN A 51 -7.40 3.10 10.60
CA GLN A 51 -7.26 4.48 10.16
C GLN A 51 -7.57 4.57 8.67
N PRO A 52 -8.77 5.06 8.28
CA PRO A 52 -9.11 5.27 6.88
C PRO A 52 -8.29 6.42 6.30
N SER A 53 -7.25 6.12 5.53
CA SER A 53 -6.54 7.16 4.79
C SER A 53 -7.18 7.39 3.42
N ILE A 54 -7.64 8.61 3.14
CA ILE A 54 -7.89 9.05 1.76
C ILE A 54 -6.61 9.67 1.22
N SER A 55 -6.06 9.07 0.18
CA SER A 55 -4.88 9.60 -0.52
C SER A 55 -5.29 10.03 -1.92
N TYR A 56 -5.17 11.33 -2.20
CA TYR A 56 -5.26 11.85 -3.56
C TYR A 56 -3.96 11.54 -4.29
N VAL A 57 -4.03 10.61 -5.24
CA VAL A 57 -2.89 10.27 -6.09
C VAL A 57 -3.07 10.98 -7.44
N CYS A 58 -2.32 12.06 -7.65
CA CYS A 58 -2.18 12.70 -8.94
C CYS A 58 -0.77 12.40 -9.47
N ILE A 59 -0.68 11.63 -10.55
CA ILE A 59 0.60 11.43 -11.25
C ILE A 59 0.41 11.77 -12.71
N THR A 60 1.31 12.60 -13.21
CA THR A 60 1.58 12.75 -14.63
C THR A 60 2.30 11.49 -15.13
N LEU A 61 1.78 10.91 -16.22
CA LEU A 61 2.12 9.64 -16.87
C LEU A 61 3.61 9.30 -17.11
N ASP A 62 4.55 10.20 -16.84
CA ASP A 62 5.78 10.26 -17.63
C ASP A 62 7.04 9.69 -16.98
N ILE A 63 6.92 8.99 -15.84
CA ILE A 63 8.12 8.42 -15.20
C ILE A 63 7.87 7.00 -14.69
N GLN A 64 8.04 6.00 -15.57
CA GLN A 64 8.06 4.56 -15.24
C GLN A 64 9.04 4.18 -14.11
N THR A 65 9.96 5.08 -13.74
CA THR A 65 10.96 4.88 -12.69
C THR A 65 10.58 5.47 -11.33
N LYS A 66 9.45 6.18 -11.22
CA LYS A 66 8.98 6.79 -9.96
C LYS A 66 7.61 6.27 -9.59
N GLY A 67 7.58 5.33 -8.65
CA GLY A 67 6.34 4.89 -8.01
C GLY A 67 5.76 5.98 -7.11
N THR A 68 4.45 6.10 -7.12
CA THR A 68 3.69 6.98 -6.22
C THR A 68 3.73 6.52 -4.79
N VAL A 69 3.50 5.22 -4.60
CA VAL A 69 3.66 4.56 -3.32
C VAL A 69 4.93 3.74 -3.42
N ARG A 70 5.90 4.08 -2.56
CA ARG A 70 7.14 3.33 -2.47
C ARG A 70 6.88 2.00 -1.78
N LEU A 71 7.75 1.03 -2.04
CA LEU A 71 7.68 -0.29 -1.45
C LEU A 71 7.58 -0.19 0.08
N ARG A 72 6.50 -0.71 0.62
CA ARG A 72 6.21 -0.75 2.05
C ARG A 72 5.63 -2.11 2.41
N MET A 73 5.69 -2.43 3.69
CA MET A 73 5.03 -3.60 4.26
C MET A 73 4.21 -3.12 5.45
N ASP A 74 2.90 -3.31 5.35
CA ASP A 74 1.99 -2.96 6.43
C ASP A 74 1.89 -4.10 7.45
N VAL A 75 1.74 -3.73 8.72
CA VAL A 75 1.61 -4.69 9.84
C VAL A 75 0.19 -5.27 9.88
N LEU A 76 -0.78 -4.46 9.45
CA LEU A 76 -2.19 -4.80 9.39
C LEU A 76 -2.62 -5.11 7.96
N TYR A 77 -3.75 -5.79 7.83
CA TYR A 77 -4.43 -5.92 6.55
C TYR A 77 -4.94 -4.55 6.09
N THR A 78 -4.89 -4.30 4.79
CA THR A 78 -5.31 -3.03 4.20
C THR A 78 -6.13 -3.31 2.96
N ILE A 79 -7.14 -2.46 2.73
CA ILE A 79 -7.96 -2.46 1.54
C ILE A 79 -7.87 -1.07 0.93
N SER A 80 -7.66 -1.02 -0.38
CA SER A 80 -7.60 0.22 -1.14
C SER A 80 -8.69 0.20 -2.21
N ILE A 81 -9.54 1.24 -2.21
CA ILE A 81 -10.65 1.39 -3.15
C ILE A 81 -10.34 2.59 -4.05
N MET A 82 -10.22 2.35 -5.36
CA MET A 82 -10.11 3.42 -6.35
C MET A 82 -11.50 3.93 -6.71
N GLN A 83 -11.89 5.06 -6.15
CA GLN A 83 -13.22 5.65 -6.38
C GLN A 83 -13.30 6.41 -7.71
N TYR A 84 -12.19 7.04 -8.12
CA TYR A 84 -12.11 7.82 -9.34
C TYR A 84 -10.77 7.61 -10.06
N ALA A 85 -10.83 7.55 -11.39
CA ALA A 85 -9.67 7.61 -12.26
C ALA A 85 -10.02 8.44 -13.49
N SER A 86 -9.20 9.43 -13.83
CA SER A 86 -9.36 10.19 -15.06
C SER A 86 -8.93 9.35 -16.26
N ASN A 87 -9.47 9.67 -17.44
CA ASN A 87 -8.99 9.05 -18.68
C ASN A 87 -7.54 9.47 -18.97
N LEU A 88 -6.79 8.57 -19.59
CA LEU A 88 -5.48 8.82 -20.15
C LEU A 88 -5.61 9.68 -21.44
N PRO A 89 -4.52 10.32 -21.92
CA PRO A 89 -4.54 11.13 -23.14
C PRO A 89 -5.05 10.40 -24.39
N ASP A 90 -4.91 9.07 -24.44
CA ASP A 90 -5.41 8.22 -25.53
C ASP A 90 -6.91 7.88 -25.42
N GLY A 91 -7.60 8.42 -24.41
CA GLY A 91 -9.02 8.21 -24.16
C GLY A 91 -9.34 6.92 -23.38
N THR A 92 -8.35 6.09 -23.05
CA THR A 92 -8.56 4.90 -22.22
C THR A 92 -8.75 5.28 -20.75
N LYS A 93 -9.38 4.40 -19.95
CA LYS A 93 -9.54 4.65 -18.51
C LYS A 93 -8.19 4.56 -17.81
N GLY A 94 -7.85 5.58 -17.02
CA GLY A 94 -6.69 5.55 -16.15
C GLY A 94 -6.86 4.56 -14.98
N GLY A 95 -5.77 4.36 -14.25
CA GLY A 95 -5.75 3.46 -13.11
C GLY A 95 -4.41 3.52 -12.37
N ALA A 96 -4.14 2.48 -11.58
CA ALA A 96 -2.89 2.31 -10.86
C ALA A 96 -2.36 0.89 -11.07
N VAL A 97 -1.04 0.78 -11.15
CA VAL A 97 -0.34 -0.51 -11.21
C VAL A 97 0.22 -0.79 -9.81
N TRP A 98 -0.03 -2.00 -9.33
CA TRP A 98 0.44 -2.47 -8.03
C TRP A 98 1.29 -3.70 -8.25
N ASP A 99 2.51 -3.69 -7.74
CA ASP A 99 3.35 -4.88 -7.64
C ASP A 99 3.26 -5.42 -6.22
N VAL A 100 2.54 -6.53 -6.03
CA VAL A 100 2.33 -7.11 -4.70
C VAL A 100 3.23 -8.33 -4.50
N PHE A 101 4.10 -8.27 -3.49
CA PHE A 101 5.00 -9.37 -3.16
C PHE A 101 4.45 -10.21 -1.99
N MET A 102 4.66 -11.52 -2.07
CA MET A 102 4.28 -12.43 -0.99
C MET A 102 5.15 -12.21 0.25
N ARG A 103 4.51 -12.25 1.43
CA ARG A 103 5.19 -12.08 2.73
C ARG A 103 6.37 -13.03 2.92
N GLN A 104 6.24 -14.26 2.44
CA GLN A 104 7.29 -15.29 2.53
C GLN A 104 8.57 -14.93 1.77
N ASP A 105 8.48 -14.06 0.75
CA ASP A 105 9.60 -13.66 -0.08
C ASP A 105 10.34 -12.43 0.47
N VAL A 106 9.80 -11.77 1.50
CA VAL A 106 10.39 -10.59 2.14
C VAL A 106 11.87 -10.78 2.53
N PRO A 107 12.32 -11.91 3.11
CA PRO A 107 13.74 -12.11 3.42
C PRO A 107 14.64 -12.11 2.18
N LYS A 108 14.19 -12.75 1.09
CA LYS A 108 14.90 -12.79 -0.18
C LYS A 108 14.89 -11.43 -0.87
N LEU A 109 13.78 -10.70 -0.79
CA LEU A 109 13.64 -9.35 -1.32
C LEU A 109 14.61 -8.38 -0.62
N ARG A 110 14.67 -8.37 0.72
CA ARG A 110 15.66 -7.59 1.48
C ARG A 110 17.09 -7.93 1.08
N LYS A 111 17.39 -9.22 0.88
CA LYS A 111 18.72 -9.66 0.40
C LYS A 111 19.03 -9.09 -0.98
N PHE A 112 18.09 -9.14 -1.91
CA PHE A 112 18.24 -8.55 -3.24
C PHE A 112 18.47 -7.03 -3.16
N MET A 113 17.66 -6.29 -2.40
CA MET A 113 17.78 -4.84 -2.25
C MET A 113 19.15 -4.42 -1.70
N ARG A 114 19.67 -5.14 -0.69
CA ARG A 114 21.01 -4.87 -0.13
C ARG A 114 22.16 -5.15 -1.10
N GLN A 115 21.96 -6.09 -2.03
CA GLN A 115 22.95 -6.48 -3.04
C GLN A 115 22.89 -5.58 -4.28
N SER A 116 21.73 -5.01 -4.59
CA SER A 116 21.53 -4.13 -5.74
C SER A 116 22.17 -2.77 -5.51
N LYS A 117 23.06 -2.35 -6.42
CA LYS A 117 23.65 -0.99 -6.38
C LYS A 117 22.58 0.12 -6.45
N ALA A 118 21.46 -0.14 -7.12
CA ALA A 118 20.36 0.80 -7.32
C ALA A 118 19.42 0.94 -6.10
N LEU A 119 19.37 -0.08 -5.23
CA LEU A 119 18.47 -0.14 -4.07
C LEU A 119 19.20 -0.16 -2.72
N ARG A 120 20.52 0.05 -2.75
CA ARG A 120 21.37 -0.13 -1.57
C ARG A 120 21.15 1.01 -0.57
N THR A 121 20.47 0.69 0.52
CA THR A 121 20.42 1.53 1.72
C THR A 121 21.67 1.35 2.58
N GLY A 122 21.83 2.21 3.60
CA GLY A 122 22.90 2.04 4.59
C GLY A 122 22.85 0.66 5.25
N LYS A 123 24.01 0.06 5.57
CA LYS A 123 24.12 -1.32 6.07
C LYS A 123 23.26 -1.63 7.30
N THR A 124 22.92 -0.61 8.09
CA THR A 124 22.17 -0.73 9.35
C THR A 124 20.67 -0.57 9.19
N LYS A 125 20.17 -0.10 8.04
CA LYS A 125 18.75 0.22 7.87
C LYS A 125 18.04 -0.85 7.03
N ASP A 126 16.79 -1.13 7.37
CA ASP A 126 15.97 -2.07 6.61
C ASP A 126 15.36 -1.36 5.38
N PRO A 127 15.70 -1.80 4.16
CA PRO A 127 15.32 -1.10 2.93
C PRO A 127 13.81 -1.06 2.67
N ILE A 128 13.02 -1.94 3.29
CA ILE A 128 11.55 -1.95 3.14
C ILE A 128 10.89 -1.01 4.14
N THR A 129 11.35 -0.97 5.39
CA THR A 129 10.77 -0.10 6.41
C THR A 129 11.09 1.37 6.19
N GLU A 130 12.17 1.67 5.45
CA GLU A 130 12.48 3.04 5.04
C GLU A 130 11.48 3.62 4.04
N GLN A 131 10.70 2.78 3.35
CA GLN A 131 9.73 3.19 2.33
C GLN A 131 10.34 4.16 1.30
N SER A 132 11.60 3.94 0.91
CA SER A 132 12.40 4.89 0.12
C SER A 132 12.55 4.47 -1.35
N HIS A 133 12.15 3.25 -1.71
CA HIS A 133 12.41 2.66 -3.02
C HIS A 133 11.15 2.29 -3.79
N TYR A 134 11.22 2.44 -5.11
CA TYR A 134 10.32 1.80 -6.06
C TYR A 134 11.11 0.73 -6.82
N ILE A 135 10.52 -0.45 -7.05
CA ILE A 135 11.17 -1.51 -7.82
C ILE A 135 10.67 -1.39 -9.25
N SER A 136 11.50 -0.85 -10.14
CA SER A 136 11.15 -0.75 -11.57
C SER A 136 11.08 -2.11 -12.25
N SER A 137 10.47 -2.17 -13.44
CA SER A 137 10.34 -3.39 -14.24
C SER A 137 11.67 -4.11 -14.48
N ASP A 138 12.75 -3.37 -14.75
CA ASP A 138 14.10 -3.96 -14.90
C ASP A 138 14.59 -4.65 -13.63
N LEU A 139 14.30 -4.05 -12.47
CA LEU A 139 14.65 -4.60 -11.17
C LEU A 139 13.76 -5.80 -10.82
N ILE A 140 12.51 -5.83 -11.27
CA ILE A 140 11.63 -7.00 -11.16
C ILE A 140 12.19 -8.16 -11.98
N CYS A 141 12.64 -7.92 -13.21
CA CYS A 141 13.30 -8.94 -14.02
C CYS A 141 14.56 -9.48 -13.33
N ALA A 142 15.43 -8.60 -12.84
CA ALA A 142 16.63 -9.02 -12.11
C ALA A 142 16.33 -9.76 -10.79
N LEU A 143 15.25 -9.38 -10.09
CA LEU A 143 14.77 -10.06 -8.89
C LEU A 143 14.29 -11.47 -9.22
N HIS A 144 13.52 -11.62 -10.31
CA HIS A 144 13.08 -12.91 -10.80
C HIS A 144 14.26 -13.81 -11.16
N ASP A 145 15.20 -13.32 -11.96
CA ASP A 145 16.32 -14.14 -12.43
C ASP A 145 17.26 -14.55 -11.30
N SER A 146 17.42 -13.71 -10.28
CA SER A 146 18.34 -13.99 -9.17
C SER A 146 17.72 -14.70 -7.96
N LYS A 147 16.41 -14.56 -7.73
CA LYS A 147 15.71 -15.09 -6.54
C LYS A 147 14.47 -15.93 -6.85
N GLY A 148 14.03 -15.98 -8.10
CA GLY A 148 12.81 -16.68 -8.53
C GLY A 148 11.51 -16.04 -8.04
N ILE A 149 11.53 -14.74 -7.71
CA ILE A 149 10.38 -14.03 -7.15
C ILE A 149 9.72 -13.19 -8.24
N ARG A 150 8.38 -13.22 -8.30
CA ARG A 150 7.57 -12.32 -9.12
C ARG A 150 6.50 -11.65 -8.26
N PRO A 151 6.22 -10.36 -8.46
CA PRO A 151 5.02 -9.75 -7.92
C PRO A 151 3.77 -10.28 -8.64
N TYR A 152 2.63 -10.06 -8.00
CA TYR A 152 1.29 -10.19 -8.60
C TYR A 152 0.85 -8.85 -9.13
#